data_AF-A0AA47BTU0-F1
#
_entry.id   AF-A0AA47BTU0-F1
#
_cell.length_a   1.000
_cell.length_b   1.000
_cell.length_c   1.000
_cell.angle_alpha   90.00
_cell.angle_beta   90.00
_cell.angle_gamma   90.00
#
_symmetry.space_group_name_H-M   'P 1'
#
loop_
_entity.id
_entity.type
_entity.pdbx_description
1 polymer ?
#
loop_
_entity_poly.entity_id
_entity_poly.type
_entity_poly.pdbx_seq_one_letter_code
_entity_poly.pdbx_strand_id
1 'polypeptide(L)' 'NHCIRKITPAGVVSTIAGSGTKGFADGSGAEAQFDHPHGVAVDSSDNVYVADTGNHRIRQIEYKVPWALARQSGSSVS' A
#
# COMPACT_ATOMS: atom_id res chain seq x y z
N ASN A 1 8.94 12.51 1.95
CA ASN A 1 9.53 11.59 0.95
C ASN A 1 8.49 10.76 0.20
N HIS A 2 7.27 11.25 -0.06
CA HIS A 2 6.32 10.61 -0.99
C HIS A 2 6.17 9.07 -0.85
N CYS A 3 6.14 8.57 0.39
CA CYS A 3 6.10 7.14 0.70
C CYS A 3 5.37 6.86 2.01
N ILE A 4 4.90 5.62 2.16
CA ILE A 4 4.20 5.10 3.33
C ILE A 4 5.12 4.11 4.03
N ARG A 5 5.24 4.27 5.36
CA ARG A 5 6.18 3.51 6.18
C ARG A 5 5.46 2.74 7.27
N LYS A 6 5.99 1.56 7.56
CA LYS A 6 5.59 0.73 8.70
C LYS A 6 6.71 0.75 9.74
N ILE A 7 6.33 0.83 11.00
CA ILE A 7 7.24 0.71 12.14
C ILE A 7 6.82 -0.50 13.00
N THR A 8 7.79 -1.31 13.42
CA THR A 8 7.54 -2.41 14.37
C THR A 8 7.67 -1.93 15.82
N PRO A 9 7.14 -2.64 16.83
CA PRO A 9 7.37 -2.31 18.24
C PRO A 9 8.85 -2.30 18.64
N ALA A 10 9.71 -3.01 17.91
CA ALA A 10 11.17 -2.98 18.07
C ALA A 10 11.84 -1.74 17.46
N GLY A 11 11.05 -0.82 16.88
CA GLY A 11 11.55 0.41 16.26
C GLY A 11 12.09 0.25 14.83
N VAL A 12 11.88 -0.91 14.19
CA VAL A 12 12.35 -1.13 12.82
C VAL A 12 11.40 -0.44 11.84
N VAL A 13 11.94 0.44 10.99
CA VAL A 13 11.18 1.18 9.97
C VAL A 13 11.41 0.59 8.59
N SER A 14 10.33 0.32 7.86
CA SER A 14 10.37 -0.10 6.46
C SER A 14 9.42 0.73 5.59
N THR A 15 9.70 0.80 4.29
CA THR A 15 8.78 1.38 3.30
C THR A 15 7.88 0.28 2.77
N ILE A 16 6.56 0.49 2.79
CA ILE A 16 5.57 -0.46 2.26
C ILE A 16 5.02 -0.03 0.90
N ALA A 17 5.05 1.27 0.59
CA ALA A 17 4.71 1.80 -0.72
C ALA A 17 5.35 3.17 -0.95
N GLY A 18 5.64 3.51 -2.21
CA GLY A 18 6.13 4.82 -2.62
C GLY A 18 7.59 4.83 -3.08
N SER A 19 7.85 5.42 -4.25
CA SER A 19 9.18 5.55 -4.85
C SER A 19 10.11 6.56 -4.16
N GLY A 20 9.58 7.43 -3.30
CA GLY A 20 10.33 8.57 -2.78
C GLY A 20 10.12 9.87 -3.56
N THR A 21 9.63 9.77 -4.80
CA THR A 21 9.42 10.90 -5.72
C THR A 21 7.96 11.30 -5.77
N LYS A 22 7.71 12.62 -5.79
CA LYS A 22 6.35 13.16 -5.98
C LYS A 22 5.79 12.73 -7.34
N GLY A 23 4.52 12.37 -7.38
CA GLY A 23 3.86 12.01 -8.62
C GLY A 23 2.60 11.20 -8.38
N PHE A 24 2.07 10.66 -9.45
CA PHE A 24 0.90 9.79 -9.43
C PHE A 24 1.19 8.55 -10.26
N ALA A 25 1.29 7.42 -9.57
CA ALA A 25 1.34 6.10 -10.17
C ALA A 25 0.71 5.11 -9.18
N ASP A 26 -0.17 4.26 -9.68
CA ASP A 26 -0.50 3.00 -9.03
C ASP A 26 0.63 1.99 -9.29
N GLY A 27 0.73 0.98 -8.44
CA GLY A 27 1.78 -0.03 -8.54
C GLY A 27 2.06 -0.68 -7.19
N SER A 28 2.89 -1.71 -7.21
CA SER A 28 3.27 -2.44 -6.01
C SER A 28 4.52 -1.83 -5.37
N GLY A 29 4.50 -1.68 -4.04
CA GLY A 29 5.67 -1.23 -3.28
C GLY A 29 6.27 0.08 -3.82
N ALA A 30 7.50 0.01 -4.32
CA ALA A 30 8.25 1.16 -4.82
C ALA A 30 7.75 1.73 -6.16
N GLU A 31 6.90 1.01 -6.90
CA GLU A 31 6.32 1.48 -8.17
C GLU A 31 5.27 2.58 -7.94
N ALA A 32 4.62 2.58 -6.78
CA ALA A 32 3.63 3.59 -6.42
C ALA A 32 4.29 4.98 -6.28
N GLN A 33 3.56 6.02 -6.69
CA GLN A 33 3.93 7.41 -6.43
C GLN A 33 2.77 8.14 -5.74
N PHE A 34 3.15 8.97 -4.77
CA PHE A 34 2.26 9.79 -3.96
C PHE A 34 2.68 11.26 -4.05
N ASP A 35 1.71 12.15 -3.89
CA ASP A 35 1.95 13.58 -3.77
C ASP A 35 1.36 14.12 -2.46
N HIS A 36 2.25 14.50 -1.54
CA HIS A 36 1.92 14.97 -0.20
C HIS A 36 0.89 14.10 0.55
N PRO A 37 1.19 12.81 0.83
CA PRO A 37 0.29 11.97 1.62
C PRO A 37 0.22 12.48 3.07
N HIS A 38 -0.97 12.89 3.53
CA HIS A 38 -1.14 13.54 4.85
C HIS A 38 -1.85 12.69 5.90
N GLY A 39 -2.65 11.71 5.48
CA GLY A 39 -3.43 10.87 6.37
C GLY A 39 -3.27 9.39 6.03
N VAL A 40 -3.30 8.55 7.06
CA VAL A 40 -3.32 7.08 6.90
C VAL A 40 -4.35 6.47 7.86
N ALA A 41 -5.04 5.44 7.41
CA ALA A 41 -5.94 4.62 8.22
C ALA A 41 -5.76 3.15 7.84
N VAL A 42 -6.03 2.24 8.77
CA VAL A 42 -5.93 0.80 8.55
C VAL A 42 -7.26 0.16 8.90
N ASP A 43 -7.78 -0.74 8.05
CA ASP A 43 -8.99 -1.50 8.34
C ASP A 43 -8.70 -2.83 9.06
N SER A 44 -9.76 -3.59 9.39
CA SER A 44 -9.64 -4.90 10.04
C SER A 44 -9.06 -6.00 9.15
N SER A 45 -8.89 -5.73 7.85
CA SER A 45 -8.28 -6.62 6.86
C SER A 45 -6.83 -6.22 6.55
N ASP A 46 -6.24 -5.34 7.39
CA ASP A 46 -4.90 -4.79 7.26
C ASP A 46 -4.66 -3.95 5.98
N ASN A 47 -5.71 -3.56 5.25
CA ASN A 47 -5.56 -2.62 4.15
C ASN A 47 -5.22 -1.23 4.68
N VAL A 48 -4.32 -0.53 3.99
CA VAL A 48 -3.95 0.84 4.34
C VAL A 48 -4.59 1.82 3.38
N TYR A 49 -5.36 2.75 3.91
CA TYR A 49 -5.93 3.87 3.17
C TYR A 49 -5.09 5.12 3.38
N VAL A 50 -4.79 5.81 2.29
CA VAL A 50 -3.87 6.96 2.26
C VAL A 50 -4.60 8.15 1.67
N ALA A 51 -4.63 9.28 2.39
CA ALA A 51 -5.05 10.56 1.84
C ALA A 51 -3.88 11.16 1.04
N ASP A 52 -3.90 10.93 -0.27
CA ASP A 52 -2.90 11.39 -1.25
C ASP A 52 -3.25 12.82 -1.70
N THR A 53 -3.04 13.78 -0.81
CA THR A 53 -3.67 15.11 -0.85
C THR A 53 -3.32 15.92 -2.09
N GLY A 54 -2.06 15.90 -2.53
CA GLY A 54 -1.62 16.59 -3.76
C GLY A 54 -2.24 15.99 -5.03
N ASN A 55 -2.58 14.70 -4.99
CA ASN A 55 -3.29 14.01 -6.07
C ASN A 55 -4.82 14.03 -5.91
N HIS A 56 -5.36 14.67 -4.87
CA HIS A 56 -6.81 14.73 -4.59
C HIS A 56 -7.51 13.37 -4.55
N ARG A 57 -6.86 12.35 -3.97
CA ARG A 57 -7.36 10.97 -3.95
C ARG A 57 -7.23 10.32 -2.58
N ILE A 58 -8.12 9.35 -2.33
CA ILE A 58 -7.89 8.31 -1.33
C ILE A 58 -7.34 7.09 -2.07
N ARG A 59 -6.18 6.60 -1.63
CA ARG A 59 -5.48 5.46 -2.25
C ARG A 59 -5.51 4.28 -1.28
N GLN A 60 -5.61 3.06 -1.80
CA GLN A 60 -5.57 1.84 -1.00
C GLN A 60 -4.30 1.06 -1.31
N ILE A 61 -3.63 0.59 -0.25
CA ILE A 61 -2.57 -0.41 -0.32
C ILE A 61 -3.18 -1.69 0.22
N GLU A 62 -3.40 -2.65 -0.68
CA GLU A 62 -3.93 -3.96 -0.33
C GLU A 62 -2.91 -4.75 0.49
N TYR A 63 -3.32 -5.30 1.63
CA TYR A 63 -2.54 -6.30 2.32
C TYR A 63 -2.82 -7.67 1.71
N LYS A 64 -1.89 -8.12 0.87
CA LYS A 64 -1.98 -9.44 0.26
C LYS A 64 -1.71 -10.49 1.32
N VAL A 65 -2.77 -11.13 1.81
CA VAL A 65 -2.61 -12.34 2.61
C VAL A 65 -1.99 -13.42 1.71
N PRO A 66 -0.82 -14.01 2.08
CA PRO A 66 -0.09 -14.93 1.20
C PRO A 66 -0.91 -16.13 0.69
N TRP A 67 -1.99 -16.50 1.39
CA TRP A 67 -2.85 -17.62 1.02
C TRP A 67 -4.03 -17.26 0.10
N ALA A 68 -4.44 -15.99 -0.04
CA ALA A 68 -5.58 -15.61 -0.88
C ALA A 68 -5.24 -15.63 -2.38
N LEU A 69 -3.99 -15.32 -2.76
CA LEU A 69 -3.51 -15.47 -4.13
C LEU A 69 -3.41 -16.95 -4.56
N ALA A 70 -3.17 -17.86 -3.61
CA ALA A 70 -3.12 -19.30 -3.87
C ALA A 70 -4.50 -19.91 -4.18
N ARG A 71 -5.61 -19.20 -3.88
CA ARG A 71 -6.98 -19.67 -4.17
C ARG A 71 -7.45 -19.29 -5.58
N GLN A 72 -6.83 -18.30 -6.21
CA GLN A 72 -7.18 -17.90 -7.58
C GLN A 72 -6.46 -18.74 -8.65
N SER A 73 -5.48 -19.57 -8.30
CA SER A 73 -4.82 -20.51 -9.21
C SER A 73 -5.44 -21.92 -9.24
N GLY A 74 -6.62 -22.12 -8.65
CA GLY A 74 -7.19 -23.45 -8.41
C GLY A 74 -8.60 -23.71 -8.96
N SER A 75 -9.17 -22.85 -9.80
CA SER A 75 -10.52 -23.07 -10.35
C SER A 75 -10.50 -23.61 -11.78
N SER A 76 -10.13 -24.88 -11.92
CA SER A 76 -10.68 -25.76 -12.96
C SER A 76 -10.22 -27.21 -12.70
N VAL A 77 -11.08 -27.98 -12.05
CA VAL A 77 -11.15 -29.43 -12.28
C VAL A 77 -12.62 -29.81 -12.32
N SER A 78 -13.11 -29.99 -13.55
CA SER A 78 -14.23 -30.88 -13.89
C SER A 78 -13.80 -32.33 -13.74
#